data_AF-A0A7W8EL68-F1
#
_entry.id   AF-A0A7W8EL68-F1
#
_cell.length_a   1.000
_cell.length_b   1.000
_cell.length_c   1.000
_cell.angle_alpha   90.00
_cell.angle_beta   90.00
_cell.angle_gamma   90.00
#
_symmetry.space_group_name_H-M   'P 1'
#
loop_
_entity.id
_entity.type
_entity.pdbx_description
1 polymer ?
#
loop_
_entity_poly.entity_id
_entity_poly.type
_entity_poly.pdbx_seq_one_letter_code
_entity_poly.pdbx_strand_id
1 'polypeptide(L)'
;MASRCLYHATAGELAALISAGRLLAELRRGYDELIGGELNPQEVDSWRNSIPSVIGLLLEAGLDDVQVLIELKTPISDVRMDMVLIGSIPGTGQMSLVVVENKQWQWAAPGPAPELVILSRSPNARPYSHPIRQVWDYRQVLVDYIPLVRQAAQVHCIVNMHNAVSANLAAIRPKAVGLEYDTSLVRMFCSDHREQFKKALRAVLSPEKAADHAQEFLETPVLPTESLMALVSESVCERSVFPLLNEQRDAFEYVRGCEREQAGCALGGGPDRGRSGHREERDRRGTAGRAEPARHPCGARHRQQILHADLARQRGEGESACRA
;
A
#
# COMPACT_ATOMS: atom_id res chain seq x y z
N MET A 1 13.71 18.23 2.33
CA MET A 1 13.11 18.25 0.98
C MET A 1 11.63 18.52 1.13
N ALA A 2 10.98 19.16 0.16
CA ALA A 2 9.54 19.41 0.18
C ALA A 2 8.77 18.31 -0.57
N SER A 3 7.47 18.20 -0.34
CA SER A 3 6.58 17.25 -1.04
C SER A 3 6.50 17.58 -2.53
N ARG A 4 6.52 16.56 -3.41
CA ARG A 4 6.42 16.74 -4.87
C ARG A 4 5.40 15.77 -5.47
N CYS A 5 4.62 16.25 -6.42
CA CYS A 5 3.64 15.47 -7.19
C CYS A 5 3.82 15.73 -8.69
N LEU A 6 3.16 14.93 -9.54
CA LEU A 6 3.25 15.14 -11.00
C LEU A 6 2.39 16.32 -11.46
N TYR A 7 1.26 16.56 -10.80
CA TYR A 7 0.37 17.66 -11.13
C TYR A 7 -0.46 18.07 -9.91
N HIS A 8 -0.70 19.38 -9.80
CA HIS A 8 -1.49 19.99 -8.74
C HIS A 8 -2.44 21.03 -9.36
N ALA A 9 -3.73 20.91 -9.05
CA ALA A 9 -4.78 21.85 -9.43
C ALA A 9 -6.04 21.61 -8.58
N THR A 10 -7.08 22.43 -8.75
CA THR A 10 -8.40 22.11 -8.19
C THR A 10 -9.08 20.96 -8.92
N ALA A 11 -10.09 20.34 -8.31
CA ALA A 11 -10.91 19.33 -8.98
C ALA A 11 -11.63 19.89 -10.23
N GLY A 12 -12.11 21.13 -10.17
CA GLY A 12 -12.73 21.85 -11.28
C GLY A 12 -11.75 22.11 -12.44
N GLU A 13 -10.54 22.56 -12.14
CA GLU A 13 -9.49 22.76 -13.13
C GLU A 13 -9.08 21.44 -13.79
N LEU A 14 -8.95 20.36 -13.02
CA LEU A 14 -8.69 19.02 -13.55
C LEU A 14 -9.82 18.52 -14.45
N ALA A 15 -11.08 18.79 -14.10
CA ALA A 15 -12.20 18.42 -14.94
C ALA A 15 -12.20 19.18 -16.28
N ALA A 16 -11.86 20.47 -16.26
CA ALA A 16 -11.69 21.26 -17.48
C ALA A 16 -10.51 20.72 -18.33
N LEU A 17 -9.42 20.33 -17.68
CA LEU A 17 -8.23 19.74 -18.34
C LEU A 17 -8.55 18.37 -18.97
N ILE A 18 -9.32 17.52 -18.29
CA ILE A 18 -9.82 16.24 -18.79
C ILE A 18 -10.72 16.47 -20.01
N SER A 19 -11.68 17.39 -19.90
CA SER A 19 -12.64 17.70 -20.98
C SER A 19 -11.93 18.25 -22.22
N ALA A 20 -10.82 18.99 -22.04
CA ALA A 20 -9.97 19.47 -23.11
C ALA A 20 -9.02 18.39 -23.68
N GLY A 21 -8.98 17.18 -23.12
CA GLY A 21 -8.09 16.10 -23.56
C GLY A 21 -6.61 16.34 -23.25
N ARG A 22 -6.29 17.23 -22.30
CA ARG A 22 -4.91 17.68 -22.02
C ARG A 22 -4.27 17.02 -20.78
N LEU A 23 -5.05 16.32 -19.95
CA LEU A 23 -4.57 15.74 -18.69
C LEU A 23 -3.30 14.89 -18.85
N LEU A 24 -3.29 13.97 -19.82
CA LEU A 24 -2.16 13.06 -20.01
C LEU A 24 -0.88 13.78 -20.44
N ALA A 25 -1.00 14.86 -21.22
CA ALA A 25 0.16 15.65 -21.63
C ALA A 25 0.80 16.38 -20.44
N GLU A 26 -0.04 16.92 -19.54
CA GLU A 26 0.44 17.59 -18.33
C GLU A 26 1.07 16.60 -17.34
N LEU A 27 0.46 15.43 -17.12
CA LEU A 27 1.04 14.39 -16.27
C LEU A 27 2.36 13.86 -16.83
N ARG A 28 2.47 13.69 -18.16
CA ARG A 28 3.71 13.29 -18.81
C ARG A 28 4.81 14.33 -18.60
N ARG A 29 4.49 15.62 -18.72
CA ARG A 29 5.45 16.70 -18.44
C ARG A 29 5.94 16.62 -16.99
N GLY A 30 5.03 16.48 -16.03
CA GLY A 30 5.39 16.31 -14.63
C GLY A 30 6.24 15.06 -14.37
N TYR A 31 5.94 13.95 -15.05
CA TYR A 31 6.71 12.71 -14.96
C TYR A 31 8.14 12.91 -15.46
N ASP A 32 8.30 13.51 -16.63
CA ASP A 32 9.60 13.78 -17.24
C ASP A 32 10.45 14.71 -16.34
N GLU A 33 9.83 15.67 -15.65
CA GLU A 33 10.49 16.61 -14.73
C GLU A 33 10.83 16.02 -13.35
N LEU A 34 9.97 15.17 -12.79
CA LEU A 34 10.13 14.65 -11.43
C LEU A 34 10.91 13.33 -11.38
N ILE A 35 10.70 12.47 -12.37
CA ILE A 35 11.16 11.07 -12.38
C ILE A 35 12.10 10.86 -13.57
N GLY A 36 11.67 11.24 -14.77
CA GLY A 36 12.38 10.97 -16.02
C GLY A 36 12.36 9.49 -16.41
N GLY A 37 13.00 9.17 -17.55
CA GLY A 37 13.07 7.81 -18.07
C GLY A 37 11.89 7.41 -18.96
N GLU A 38 11.80 6.11 -19.28
CA GLU A 38 10.73 5.60 -20.14
C GLU A 38 9.44 5.40 -19.35
N LEU A 39 8.40 6.13 -19.75
CA LEU A 39 7.07 6.00 -19.17
C LEU A 39 6.40 4.70 -19.63
N ASN A 40 5.96 3.88 -18.67
CA ASN A 40 5.27 2.63 -18.96
C ASN A 40 3.89 2.89 -19.59
N PRO A 41 3.54 2.28 -20.74
CA PRO A 41 2.21 2.40 -21.33
C PRO A 41 1.06 2.07 -20.35
N GLN A 42 1.26 1.09 -19.46
CA GLN A 42 0.27 0.72 -18.45
C GLN A 42 0.02 1.82 -17.41
N GLU A 43 1.02 2.66 -17.15
CA GLU A 43 0.90 3.81 -16.26
C GLU A 43 0.10 4.94 -16.93
N VAL A 44 0.31 5.16 -18.23
CA VAL A 44 -0.54 6.10 -19.01
C VAL A 44 -1.99 5.63 -19.02
N ASP A 45 -2.22 4.33 -19.21
CA ASP A 45 -3.55 3.75 -19.19
C ASP A 45 -4.18 3.85 -17.80
N SER A 46 -3.41 3.69 -16.73
CA SER A 46 -3.93 3.82 -15.37
C SER A 46 -4.40 5.24 -15.06
N TRP A 47 -3.64 6.25 -15.46
CA TRP A 47 -4.05 7.65 -15.36
C TRP A 47 -5.31 7.93 -16.15
N ARG A 48 -5.35 7.50 -17.41
CA ARG A 48 -6.50 7.72 -18.31
C ARG A 48 -7.80 7.17 -17.74
N ASN A 49 -7.74 5.98 -17.14
CA ASN A 49 -8.93 5.27 -16.68
C ASN A 49 -9.36 5.67 -15.26
N SER A 50 -8.40 5.95 -14.38
CA SER A 50 -8.68 6.07 -12.94
C SER A 50 -8.96 7.51 -12.50
N ILE A 51 -8.17 8.48 -12.98
CA ILE A 51 -8.25 9.88 -12.50
C ILE A 51 -9.64 10.48 -12.79
N PRO A 52 -10.22 10.36 -14.01
CA PRO A 52 -11.55 10.93 -14.27
C PRO A 52 -12.65 10.38 -13.36
N SER A 53 -12.53 9.14 -12.88
CA SER A 53 -13.49 8.55 -11.96
C SER A 53 -13.59 9.34 -10.65
N VAL A 54 -12.45 9.73 -10.07
CA VAL A 54 -12.42 10.46 -8.79
C VAL A 54 -12.79 11.92 -9.01
N ILE A 55 -12.28 12.55 -10.07
CA ILE A 55 -12.60 13.95 -10.39
C ILE A 55 -14.10 14.13 -10.62
N GLY A 56 -14.75 13.23 -11.36
CA GLY A 56 -16.21 13.28 -11.54
C GLY A 56 -16.99 13.14 -10.23
N LEU A 57 -16.51 12.30 -9.30
CA LEU A 57 -17.13 12.16 -7.97
C LEU A 57 -16.97 13.42 -7.11
N LEU A 58 -15.85 14.14 -7.24
CA LEU A 58 -15.63 15.41 -6.53
C LEU A 58 -16.58 16.50 -7.03
N LEU A 59 -16.73 16.64 -8.36
CA LEU A 59 -17.69 17.60 -8.92
C LEU A 59 -19.13 17.29 -8.53
N GLU A 60 -19.55 16.03 -8.65
CA GLU A 60 -20.89 15.61 -8.21
C GLU A 60 -21.11 15.79 -6.69
N ALA A 61 -20.02 15.88 -5.92
CA ALA A 61 -20.08 16.16 -4.50
C ALA A 61 -20.10 17.66 -4.16
N GLY A 62 -19.92 18.55 -5.15
CA GLY A 62 -19.77 20.00 -4.96
C GLY A 62 -18.43 20.38 -4.33
N LEU A 63 -17.38 19.61 -4.64
CA LEU A 63 -16.02 19.76 -4.11
C LEU A 63 -15.04 20.25 -5.18
N ASP A 64 -15.53 21.09 -6.09
CA ASP A 64 -14.82 21.60 -7.26
C ASP A 64 -13.52 22.33 -6.90
N ASP A 65 -13.53 23.09 -5.79
CA ASP A 65 -12.39 23.91 -5.35
C ASP A 65 -11.45 23.21 -4.36
N VAL A 66 -11.68 21.92 -4.08
CA VAL A 66 -10.71 21.09 -3.35
C VAL A 66 -9.44 20.93 -4.18
N GLN A 67 -8.29 20.99 -3.52
CA GLN A 67 -6.99 20.82 -4.16
C GLN A 67 -6.69 19.34 -4.35
N VAL A 68 -6.15 18.99 -5.51
CA VAL A 68 -5.84 17.60 -5.88
C VAL A 68 -4.38 17.52 -6.28
N LEU A 69 -3.61 16.71 -5.55
CA LEU A 69 -2.25 16.33 -5.91
C LEU A 69 -2.31 14.96 -6.58
N ILE A 70 -1.83 14.85 -7.81
CA ILE A 70 -1.80 13.58 -8.56
C ILE A 70 -0.39 13.00 -8.48
N GLU A 71 -0.31 11.72 -8.14
CA GLU A 71 0.95 10.97 -8.10
C GLU A 71 1.97 11.61 -7.13
N LEU A 72 1.53 11.81 -5.87
CA LEU A 72 2.34 12.41 -4.82
C LEU A 72 3.47 11.45 -4.42
N LYS A 73 4.72 11.88 -4.60
CA LYS A 73 5.89 11.08 -4.22
C LYS A 73 5.98 10.95 -2.70
N THR A 74 6.17 9.73 -2.24
CA THR A 74 6.44 9.46 -0.83
C THR A 74 7.83 10.00 -0.44
N PRO A 75 8.03 10.49 0.80
CA PRO A 75 9.24 11.23 1.11
C PRO A 75 10.55 10.42 1.13
N ILE A 76 10.48 9.09 1.17
CA ILE A 76 11.64 8.19 1.33
C ILE A 76 11.67 7.03 0.33
N SER A 77 10.78 7.02 -0.66
CA SER A 77 10.80 5.99 -1.71
C SER A 77 10.31 6.56 -3.04
N ASP A 78 10.49 5.81 -4.11
CA ASP A 78 9.95 6.17 -5.42
C ASP A 78 8.48 5.78 -5.60
N VAL A 79 7.86 5.20 -4.56
CA VAL A 79 6.42 4.98 -4.51
C VAL A 79 5.69 6.32 -4.49
N ARG A 80 4.56 6.34 -5.20
CA ARG A 80 3.65 7.47 -5.31
C ARG A 80 2.27 7.07 -4.83
N MET A 81 1.56 8.04 -4.26
CA MET A 81 0.15 7.92 -3.92
C MET A 81 -0.65 8.48 -5.10
N ASP A 82 -1.60 7.71 -5.62
CA ASP A 82 -2.32 8.05 -6.85
C ASP A 82 -2.92 9.46 -6.78
N MET A 83 -3.64 9.78 -5.69
CA MET A 83 -4.15 11.13 -5.45
C MET A 83 -4.15 11.46 -3.96
N VAL A 84 -3.83 12.71 -3.63
CA VAL A 84 -4.06 13.29 -2.30
C VAL A 84 -4.94 14.51 -2.47
N LEU A 85 -6.13 14.46 -1.86
CA LEU A 85 -7.06 15.57 -1.83
C LEU A 85 -6.79 16.41 -0.60
N ILE A 86 -6.75 17.73 -0.76
CA ILE A 86 -6.48 18.69 0.29
C ILE A 86 -7.61 19.70 0.38
N GLY A 87 -8.15 19.83 1.57
CA GLY A 87 -9.18 20.80 1.91
C GLY A 87 -9.22 21.00 3.41
N SER A 88 -10.40 21.27 3.94
CA SER A 88 -10.63 21.36 5.38
C SER A 88 -11.71 20.39 5.86
N ILE A 89 -11.68 20.08 7.16
CA ILE A 89 -12.79 19.41 7.83
C ILE A 89 -13.98 20.38 7.87
N PRO A 90 -15.16 19.98 7.36
CA PRO A 90 -16.35 20.83 7.37
C PRO A 90 -16.67 21.39 8.76
N GLY A 91 -16.84 22.71 8.85
CA GLY A 91 -17.25 23.40 10.08
C GLY A 91 -16.13 23.70 11.08
N THR A 92 -14.93 23.11 10.95
CA THR A 92 -13.78 23.42 11.84
C THR A 92 -12.69 24.20 11.13
N GLY A 93 -12.60 24.09 9.80
CA GLY A 93 -11.53 24.71 9.01
C GLY A 93 -10.15 24.03 9.20
N GLN A 94 -10.05 22.99 10.03
CA GLN A 94 -8.83 22.21 10.24
C GLN A 94 -8.43 21.52 8.92
N MET A 95 -7.13 21.44 8.63
CA MET A 95 -6.62 20.75 7.43
C MET A 95 -7.14 19.30 7.36
N SER A 96 -7.66 18.92 6.20
CA SER A 96 -8.08 17.56 5.90
C SER A 96 -7.37 17.05 4.67
N LEU A 97 -6.76 15.87 4.81
CA LEU A 97 -6.14 15.13 3.71
C LEU A 97 -6.92 13.86 3.45
N VAL A 98 -7.23 13.58 2.19
CA VAL A 98 -7.79 12.30 1.76
C VAL A 98 -6.85 11.64 0.78
N VAL A 99 -6.17 10.59 1.20
CA VAL A 99 -5.34 9.76 0.32
C VAL A 99 -6.27 8.81 -0.45
N VAL A 100 -6.25 8.88 -1.77
CA VAL A 100 -7.05 8.03 -2.64
C VAL A 100 -6.14 7.06 -3.38
N GLU A 101 -6.42 5.77 -3.23
CA GLU A 101 -5.80 4.68 -3.98
C GLU A 101 -6.79 4.15 -5.02
N ASN A 102 -6.43 4.17 -6.30
CA ASN A 102 -7.26 3.68 -7.38
C ASN A 102 -6.85 2.25 -7.78
N LYS A 103 -7.81 1.34 -7.79
CA LYS A 103 -7.60 -0.01 -8.31
C LYS A 103 -8.53 -0.28 -9.48
N GLN A 104 -7.92 -0.68 -10.59
CA GLN A 104 -8.62 -1.11 -11.81
C GLN A 104 -9.01 -2.59 -11.79
N TRP A 105 -8.90 -3.27 -10.64
CA TRP A 105 -9.23 -4.69 -10.53
C TRP A 105 -10.73 -4.91 -10.73
N GLN A 106 -11.08 -5.95 -11.47
CA GLN A 106 -12.47 -6.37 -11.68
C GLN A 106 -12.91 -7.44 -10.67
N TRP A 107 -11.95 -8.14 -10.08
CA TRP A 107 -12.13 -9.25 -9.15
C TRP A 107 -10.87 -9.45 -8.31
N ALA A 108 -11.03 -10.00 -7.11
CA ALA A 108 -9.93 -10.45 -6.26
C ALA A 108 -10.41 -11.57 -5.32
N ALA A 109 -9.48 -12.44 -4.91
CA ALA A 109 -9.69 -13.43 -3.86
C ALA A 109 -8.73 -13.19 -2.67
N PRO A 110 -9.04 -13.73 -1.49
CA PRO A 110 -8.11 -13.76 -0.37
C PRO A 110 -6.77 -14.41 -0.75
N GLY A 111 -5.68 -13.85 -0.25
CA GLY A 111 -4.34 -14.44 -0.34
C GLY A 111 -4.00 -15.32 0.87
N PRO A 112 -2.73 -15.72 1.00
CA PRO A 112 -2.25 -16.56 2.10
C PRO A 112 -2.21 -15.83 3.46
N ALA A 113 -2.46 -14.53 3.49
CA ALA A 113 -2.54 -13.72 4.70
C ALA A 113 -3.67 -12.69 4.57
N PRO A 114 -4.28 -12.21 5.68
CA PRO A 114 -5.30 -11.16 5.68
C PRO A 114 -4.89 -9.89 4.92
N GLU A 115 -3.60 -9.57 4.95
CA GLU A 115 -3.00 -8.42 4.31
C GLU A 115 -2.76 -8.61 2.81
N LEU A 116 -3.04 -9.80 2.27
CA LEU A 116 -2.76 -10.16 0.88
C LEU A 116 -4.02 -10.61 0.14
N VAL A 117 -4.02 -10.35 -1.16
CA VAL A 117 -5.06 -10.76 -2.10
C VAL A 117 -4.44 -11.33 -3.38
N ILE A 118 -5.22 -12.10 -4.12
CA ILE A 118 -4.82 -12.71 -5.38
C ILE A 118 -5.76 -12.24 -6.49
N LEU A 119 -5.20 -11.89 -7.65
CA LEU A 119 -5.94 -11.35 -8.80
C LEU A 119 -6.16 -12.35 -9.93
N SER A 120 -5.58 -13.55 -9.82
CA SER A 120 -5.68 -14.62 -10.82
C SER A 120 -6.01 -15.95 -10.15
N ARG A 121 -6.81 -16.79 -10.83
CA ARG A 121 -7.14 -18.13 -10.34
C ARG A 121 -6.03 -19.16 -10.61
N SER A 122 -4.91 -18.73 -11.18
CA SER A 122 -3.77 -19.62 -11.39
C SER A 122 -3.18 -20.09 -10.05
N PRO A 123 -2.81 -21.37 -9.89
CA PRO A 123 -2.22 -21.89 -8.66
C PRO A 123 -0.99 -21.13 -8.15
N ASN A 124 -0.25 -20.47 -9.06
CA ASN A 124 0.96 -19.71 -8.76
C ASN A 124 0.76 -18.20 -8.94
N ALA A 125 -0.46 -17.71 -8.79
CA ALA A 125 -0.75 -16.29 -8.93
C ALA A 125 0.01 -15.48 -7.86
N ARG A 126 0.69 -14.42 -8.31
CA ARG A 126 1.38 -13.49 -7.43
C ARG A 126 0.36 -12.85 -6.47
N PRO A 127 0.64 -12.82 -5.16
CA PRO A 127 -0.16 -12.06 -4.22
C PRO A 127 0.18 -10.57 -4.26
N TYR A 128 -0.80 -9.74 -3.93
CA TYR A 128 -0.70 -8.30 -3.83
C TYR A 128 -1.20 -7.84 -2.48
N SER A 129 -0.70 -6.73 -1.98
CA SER A 129 -1.19 -6.09 -0.76
C SER A 129 -2.66 -5.78 -0.88
N HIS A 130 -3.40 -6.06 0.18
CA HIS A 130 -4.79 -5.68 0.29
C HIS A 130 -4.88 -4.13 0.17
N PRO A 131 -5.75 -3.56 -0.69
CA PRO A 131 -5.77 -2.12 -0.95
C PRO A 131 -5.95 -1.23 0.30
N ILE A 132 -6.76 -1.68 1.27
CA ILE A 132 -6.89 -0.99 2.57
C ILE A 132 -5.56 -0.94 3.33
N ARG A 133 -4.76 -2.01 3.28
CA ARG A 133 -3.46 -2.02 3.93
C ARG A 133 -2.49 -1.10 3.22
N GLN A 134 -2.49 -1.10 1.90
CA GLN A 134 -1.63 -0.24 1.09
C GLN A 134 -1.87 1.25 1.38
N VAL A 135 -3.14 1.70 1.36
CA VAL A 135 -3.47 3.10 1.64
C VAL A 135 -3.22 3.47 3.12
N TRP A 136 -3.36 2.52 4.04
CA TRP A 136 -2.99 2.72 5.45
C TRP A 136 -1.50 3.00 5.59
N ASP A 137 -0.65 2.22 4.92
CA ASP A 137 0.79 2.42 4.95
C ASP A 137 1.17 3.81 4.38
N TYR A 138 0.48 4.28 3.34
CA TYR A 138 0.66 5.65 2.83
C TYR A 138 0.32 6.72 3.84
N ARG A 139 -0.80 6.57 4.54
CA ARG A 139 -1.17 7.48 5.63
C ARG A 139 -0.09 7.53 6.72
N GLN A 140 0.44 6.39 7.13
CA GLN A 140 1.50 6.34 8.15
C GLN A 140 2.73 7.10 7.67
N VAL A 141 3.14 6.93 6.40
CA VAL A 141 4.25 7.68 5.83
C VAL A 141 4.02 9.20 5.89
N LEU A 142 2.83 9.71 5.57
CA LEU A 142 2.57 11.15 5.70
C LEU A 142 2.67 11.63 7.15
N VAL A 143 2.09 10.89 8.08
CA VAL A 143 2.11 11.22 9.52
C VAL A 143 3.53 11.17 10.10
N ASP A 144 4.32 10.19 9.69
CA ASP A 144 5.68 9.97 10.22
C ASP A 144 6.70 10.93 9.64
N TYR A 145 6.50 11.40 8.40
CA TYR A 145 7.51 12.19 7.68
C TYR A 145 7.14 13.66 7.47
N ILE A 146 5.89 14.07 7.69
CA ILE A 146 5.47 15.46 7.49
C ILE A 146 4.94 16.02 8.82
N PRO A 147 5.71 16.86 9.54
CA PRO A 147 5.32 17.38 10.84
C PRO A 147 3.97 18.12 10.83
N LEU A 148 3.69 18.90 9.78
CA LEU A 148 2.41 19.58 9.62
C LEU A 148 1.24 18.59 9.65
N VAL A 149 1.37 17.47 8.93
CA VAL A 149 0.33 16.44 8.87
C VAL A 149 0.06 15.88 10.26
N ARG A 150 1.12 15.56 11.01
CA ARG A 150 1.03 15.01 12.36
C ARG A 150 0.36 15.94 13.36
N GLN A 151 0.60 17.24 13.23
CA GLN A 151 0.21 18.24 14.23
C GLN A 151 -1.15 18.88 13.92
N ALA A 152 -1.48 19.07 12.64
CA ALA A 152 -2.59 19.92 12.23
C ALA A 152 -3.61 19.24 11.30
N ALA A 153 -3.27 18.11 10.67
CA ALA A 153 -4.14 17.48 9.67
C ALA A 153 -4.89 16.25 10.20
N GLN A 154 -6.13 16.07 9.74
CA GLN A 154 -6.79 14.77 9.76
C GLN A 154 -6.56 14.06 8.43
N VAL A 155 -6.05 12.83 8.49
CA VAL A 155 -5.77 12.03 7.28
C VAL A 155 -6.75 10.88 7.18
N HIS A 156 -7.62 10.95 6.18
CA HIS A 156 -8.51 9.88 5.75
C HIS A 156 -7.95 9.18 4.52
N CYS A 157 -8.45 7.98 4.26
CA CYS A 157 -8.03 7.16 3.15
C CYS A 157 -9.25 6.57 2.43
N ILE A 158 -9.20 6.57 1.11
CA ILE A 158 -10.21 5.96 0.26
C ILE A 158 -9.53 5.02 -0.73
N VAL A 159 -10.03 3.78 -0.79
CA VAL A 159 -9.75 2.87 -1.90
C VAL A 159 -10.91 2.94 -2.89
N ASN A 160 -10.60 3.30 -4.14
CA ASN A 160 -11.54 3.37 -5.25
C ASN A 160 -11.39 2.17 -6.20
N MET A 161 -12.22 1.14 -6.00
CA MET A 161 -12.29 -0.05 -6.86
C MET A 161 -13.24 0.18 -8.05
N HIS A 162 -12.94 1.16 -8.89
CA HIS A 162 -13.88 1.70 -9.89
C HIS A 162 -14.28 0.72 -11.01
N ASN A 163 -13.54 -0.38 -11.19
CA ASN A 163 -13.84 -1.42 -12.18
C ASN A 163 -14.55 -2.66 -11.60
N ALA A 164 -14.82 -2.69 -10.30
CA ALA A 164 -15.45 -3.84 -9.65
C ALA A 164 -16.70 -3.44 -8.87
N VAL A 165 -17.76 -4.21 -9.06
CA VAL A 165 -18.95 -4.19 -8.20
C VAL A 165 -18.65 -4.87 -6.85
N SER A 166 -19.39 -4.47 -5.81
CA SER A 166 -19.22 -4.97 -4.45
C SER A 166 -19.26 -6.51 -4.35
N ALA A 167 -20.10 -7.17 -5.14
CA ALA A 167 -20.22 -8.63 -5.18
C ALA A 167 -18.90 -9.32 -5.59
N ASN A 168 -18.15 -8.76 -6.53
CA ASN A 168 -16.91 -9.35 -7.03
C ASN A 168 -15.76 -9.27 -6.01
N LEU A 169 -15.88 -8.40 -5.00
CA LEU A 169 -14.87 -8.15 -3.98
C LEU A 169 -15.34 -8.55 -2.58
N ALA A 170 -16.49 -9.22 -2.46
CA ALA A 170 -17.06 -9.62 -1.17
C ALA A 170 -16.07 -10.47 -0.35
N ALA A 171 -15.33 -11.37 -1.00
CA ALA A 171 -14.38 -12.26 -0.37
C ALA A 171 -13.16 -11.55 0.22
N ILE A 172 -12.77 -10.40 -0.33
CA ILE A 172 -11.62 -9.62 0.17
C ILE A 172 -12.04 -8.50 1.13
N ARG A 173 -13.33 -8.36 1.47
CA ARG A 173 -13.72 -7.32 2.44
C ARG A 173 -12.95 -7.52 3.75
N PRO A 174 -12.50 -6.46 4.43
CA PRO A 174 -11.65 -6.60 5.62
C PRO A 174 -12.20 -7.57 6.67
N LYS A 175 -13.51 -7.49 6.94
CA LYS A 175 -14.19 -8.41 7.87
C LYS A 175 -14.13 -9.88 7.42
N ALA A 176 -14.18 -10.14 6.11
CA ALA A 176 -14.14 -11.49 5.55
C ALA A 176 -12.74 -12.11 5.65
N VAL A 177 -11.69 -11.30 5.53
CA VAL A 177 -10.29 -11.76 5.61
C VAL A 177 -9.67 -11.60 7.01
N GLY A 178 -10.39 -11.01 7.96
CA GLY A 178 -9.86 -10.72 9.30
C GLY A 178 -8.82 -9.60 9.32
N LEU A 179 -8.88 -8.67 8.36
CA LEU A 179 -8.00 -7.50 8.32
C LEU A 179 -8.50 -6.43 9.28
N GLU A 180 -7.70 -6.13 10.30
CA GLU A 180 -7.95 -5.05 11.25
C GLU A 180 -7.50 -3.70 10.67
N TYR A 181 -8.35 -2.69 10.82
CA TYR A 181 -8.07 -1.32 10.40
C TYR A 181 -9.08 -0.34 11.04
N ASP A 182 -8.75 0.94 11.04
CA ASP A 182 -9.66 1.98 11.52
C ASP A 182 -10.67 2.38 10.43
N THR A 183 -11.91 1.92 10.60
CA THR A 183 -13.03 2.22 9.69
C THR A 183 -13.47 3.68 9.67
N SER A 184 -13.09 4.47 10.68
CA SER A 184 -13.36 5.92 10.71
C SER A 184 -12.41 6.67 9.76
N LEU A 185 -11.21 6.13 9.55
CA LEU A 185 -10.15 6.74 8.75
C LEU A 185 -10.06 6.16 7.34
N VAL A 186 -10.25 4.86 7.16
CA VAL A 186 -10.11 4.21 5.84
C VAL A 186 -11.45 3.66 5.35
N ARG A 187 -11.76 3.86 4.07
CA ARG A 187 -12.97 3.30 3.42
C ARG A 187 -12.64 2.72 2.05
N MET A 188 -13.40 1.72 1.64
CA MET A 188 -13.23 1.07 0.34
C MET A 188 -14.55 1.07 -0.43
N PHE A 189 -14.57 1.71 -1.58
CA PHE A 189 -15.74 1.85 -2.44
C PHE A 189 -15.56 1.06 -3.73
N CYS A 190 -16.67 0.51 -4.21
CA CYS A 190 -16.80 -0.21 -5.47
C CYS A 190 -17.56 0.65 -6.48
N SER A 191 -17.62 0.20 -7.73
CA SER A 191 -18.31 0.93 -8.80
C SER A 191 -19.80 1.19 -8.51
N ASP A 192 -20.43 0.32 -7.73
CA ASP A 192 -21.83 0.41 -7.26
C ASP A 192 -22.00 1.26 -5.97
N HIS A 193 -20.94 1.88 -5.46
CA HIS A 193 -20.96 2.70 -4.23
C HIS A 193 -20.81 4.21 -4.47
N ARG A 194 -21.16 4.74 -5.65
CA ARG A 194 -20.96 6.17 -6.00
C ARG A 194 -21.52 7.13 -4.94
N GLU A 195 -22.76 6.94 -4.49
CA GLU A 195 -23.38 7.85 -3.51
C GLU A 195 -22.71 7.78 -2.13
N GLN A 196 -22.33 6.57 -1.69
CA GLN A 196 -21.62 6.38 -0.42
C GLN A 196 -20.23 7.01 -0.48
N PHE A 197 -19.56 6.95 -1.63
CA PHE A 197 -18.28 7.63 -1.87
C PHE A 197 -18.45 9.14 -1.71
N LYS A 198 -19.38 9.76 -2.45
CA LYS A 198 -19.64 11.21 -2.38
C LYS A 198 -20.01 11.66 -0.97
N LYS A 199 -20.84 10.89 -0.28
CA LYS A 199 -21.19 11.16 1.12
C LYS A 199 -19.97 11.11 2.04
N ALA A 200 -19.07 10.14 1.85
CA ALA A 200 -17.86 10.04 2.64
C ALA A 200 -16.92 11.21 2.39
N LEU A 201 -16.75 11.66 1.14
CA LEU A 201 -15.97 12.85 0.82
C LEU A 201 -16.53 14.11 1.52
N ARG A 202 -17.83 14.38 1.35
CA ARG A 202 -18.48 15.55 1.99
C ARG A 202 -18.42 15.54 3.52
N ALA A 203 -18.30 14.36 4.13
CA ALA A 203 -18.21 14.26 5.59
C ALA A 203 -16.85 14.70 6.12
N VAL A 204 -15.79 14.64 5.30
CA VAL A 204 -14.41 14.87 5.74
C VAL A 204 -13.70 15.97 4.95
N LEU A 205 -14.34 16.54 3.94
CA LEU A 205 -13.70 17.48 3.03
C LEU A 205 -14.62 18.64 2.66
N SER A 206 -14.06 19.84 2.75
CA SER A 206 -14.63 21.12 2.37
C SER A 206 -13.60 21.90 1.52
N PRO A 207 -14.05 22.67 0.51
CA PRO A 207 -13.16 23.54 -0.26
C PRO A 207 -12.65 24.76 0.53
N GLU A 208 -13.21 25.04 1.70
CA GLU A 208 -12.79 26.16 2.54
C GLU A 208 -11.29 26.06 2.87
N LYS A 209 -10.54 27.14 2.59
CA LYS A 209 -9.07 27.25 2.77
C LYS A 209 -8.25 26.16 2.06
N ALA A 210 -8.83 25.46 1.09
CA ALA A 210 -8.16 24.34 0.44
C ALA A 210 -6.83 24.76 -0.23
N ALA A 211 -6.81 25.92 -0.90
CA ALA A 211 -5.60 26.47 -1.50
C ALA A 211 -4.50 26.77 -0.47
N ASP A 212 -4.86 27.45 0.64
CA ASP A 212 -3.92 27.76 1.72
C ASP A 212 -3.33 26.49 2.33
N HIS A 213 -4.19 25.51 2.63
CA HIS A 213 -3.78 24.21 3.18
C HIS A 213 -2.88 23.43 2.23
N ALA A 214 -3.14 23.46 0.92
CA ALA A 214 -2.31 22.79 -0.07
C ALA A 214 -0.94 23.48 -0.23
N GLN A 215 -0.91 24.81 -0.21
CA GLN A 215 0.35 25.56 -0.21
C GLN A 215 1.19 25.23 1.02
N GLU A 216 0.59 25.28 2.22
CA GLU A 216 1.27 24.96 3.47
C GLU A 216 1.82 23.52 3.46
N PHE A 217 1.04 22.56 2.95
CA PHE A 217 1.46 21.16 2.81
C PHE A 217 2.64 20.98 1.84
N LEU A 218 2.61 21.64 0.68
CA LEU A 218 3.64 21.53 -0.34
C LEU A 218 4.94 22.25 0.06
N GLU A 219 4.86 23.34 0.81
CA GLU A 219 6.03 24.09 1.29
C GLU A 219 6.66 23.47 2.54
N THR A 220 5.90 22.66 3.29
CA THR A 220 6.39 22.04 4.52
C THR A 220 7.57 21.11 4.25
N PRO A 221 8.69 21.24 4.99
CA PRO A 221 9.79 20.31 4.92
C PRO A 221 9.39 18.91 5.42
N VAL A 222 9.78 17.90 4.64
CA VAL A 222 9.81 16.51 5.09
C VAL A 222 10.83 16.37 6.20
N LEU A 223 10.36 15.97 7.39
CA LEU A 223 11.17 15.70 8.58
C LEU A 223 10.62 14.43 9.28
N PRO A 224 11.38 13.32 9.29
CA PRO A 224 10.99 12.10 9.98
C PRO A 224 10.81 12.31 11.49
N THR A 225 9.97 11.48 12.14
CA THR A 225 9.81 11.48 13.61
C THR A 225 11.10 11.09 14.33
N GLU A 226 11.29 11.60 15.55
CA GLU A 226 12.39 11.19 16.43
C GLU A 226 12.35 9.68 16.74
N SER A 227 11.15 9.11 16.92
CA SER A 227 10.99 7.67 17.13
C SER A 227 11.44 6.84 15.93
N LEU A 228 11.15 7.31 14.71
CA LEU A 228 11.63 6.69 13.49
C LEU A 228 13.15 6.88 13.31
N MET A 229 13.67 8.05 13.66
CA MET A 229 15.12 8.30 13.63
C MET A 229 15.87 7.46 14.69
N ALA A 230 15.28 7.26 15.87
CA ALA A 230 15.81 6.36 16.90
C ALA A 230 15.76 4.90 16.44
N LEU A 231 14.65 4.47 15.84
CA LEU A 231 14.52 3.15 15.24
C LEU A 231 15.56 2.95 14.13
N VAL A 232 15.76 3.94 13.25
CA VAL A 232 16.80 3.92 12.22
C VAL A 232 18.19 3.90 12.84
N SER A 233 18.44 4.63 13.92
CA SER A 233 19.74 4.64 14.62
C SER A 233 20.07 3.28 15.25
N GLU A 234 19.09 2.62 15.87
CA GLU A 234 19.24 1.24 16.40
C GLU A 234 19.40 0.23 15.25
N SER A 235 18.70 0.48 14.14
CA SER A 235 18.67 -0.38 12.94
C SER A 235 19.89 -0.23 12.03
N VAL A 236 20.56 0.92 11.99
CA VAL A 236 21.80 1.14 11.22
C VAL A 236 22.95 0.32 11.83
N CYS A 237 22.86 -0.04 13.11
CA CYS A 237 23.78 -0.97 13.75
C CYS A 237 23.47 -2.45 13.47
N GLU A 238 22.23 -2.86 13.12
CA GLU A 238 21.92 -4.29 12.90
C GLU A 238 20.97 -4.73 11.76
N ARG A 239 20.14 -3.90 11.11
CA ARG A 239 19.42 -4.15 9.82
C ARG A 239 18.41 -3.04 9.52
N SER A 240 18.25 -2.66 8.24
CA SER A 240 17.38 -1.58 7.75
C SER A 240 15.89 -1.71 8.11
N VAL A 241 15.34 -0.71 8.80
CA VAL A 241 13.88 -0.50 8.93
C VAL A 241 13.49 0.71 8.08
N PHE A 242 13.01 0.43 6.86
CA PHE A 242 12.23 1.39 6.07
C PHE A 242 10.79 0.88 6.01
N PRO A 243 9.77 1.74 6.06
CA PRO A 243 8.40 1.31 5.81
C PRO A 243 8.33 0.68 4.42
N LEU A 244 8.08 -0.62 4.37
CA LEU A 244 7.94 -1.35 3.11
C LEU A 244 6.65 -0.92 2.43
N LEU A 245 6.75 -0.50 1.17
CA LEU A 245 5.60 -0.06 0.38
C LEU A 245 5.46 -0.91 -0.88
N ASN A 246 4.22 -1.03 -1.36
CA ASN A 246 3.85 -1.71 -2.61
C ASN A 246 4.51 -3.09 -2.75
N GLU A 247 5.30 -3.31 -3.79
CA GLU A 247 5.88 -4.62 -4.09
C GLU A 247 6.80 -5.15 -2.98
N GLN A 248 7.43 -4.25 -2.21
CA GLN A 248 8.24 -4.64 -1.06
C GLN A 248 7.37 -5.20 0.07
N ARG A 249 6.18 -4.61 0.28
CA ARG A 249 5.19 -5.10 1.24
C ARG A 249 4.63 -6.44 0.80
N ASP A 250 4.28 -6.58 -0.48
CA ASP A 250 3.77 -7.83 -1.05
C ASP A 250 4.72 -8.99 -0.77
N ALA A 251 6.01 -8.78 -1.06
CA ALA A 251 7.03 -9.79 -0.87
C ALA A 251 7.22 -10.17 0.61
N PHE A 252 7.23 -9.18 1.50
CA PHE A 252 7.40 -9.38 2.93
C PHE A 252 6.23 -10.17 3.55
N GLU A 253 4.99 -9.74 3.29
CA GLU A 253 3.82 -10.42 3.85
C GLU A 253 3.64 -11.82 3.25
N TYR A 254 4.07 -12.04 2.01
CA TYR A 254 4.02 -13.37 1.41
C TYR A 254 4.92 -14.35 2.15
N VAL A 255 6.18 -13.95 2.40
CA VAL A 255 7.14 -14.77 3.15
C VAL A 255 6.61 -15.06 4.56
N ARG A 256 6.11 -14.02 5.26
CA ARG A 256 5.52 -14.18 6.59
C ARG A 256 4.28 -15.08 6.60
N GLY A 257 3.44 -15.00 5.57
CA GLY A 257 2.28 -15.88 5.41
C GLY A 257 2.70 -17.34 5.32
N CYS A 258 3.69 -17.65 4.47
CA CYS A 258 4.22 -19.00 4.34
C CYS A 258 4.82 -19.54 5.65
N GLU A 259 5.49 -18.71 6.45
CA GLU A 259 6.04 -19.11 7.75
C GLU A 259 4.94 -19.44 8.78
N ARG A 260 3.85 -18.66 8.80
CA ARG A 260 2.69 -18.93 9.68
C ARG A 260 2.03 -20.27 9.33
N GLU A 261 1.88 -20.57 8.04
CA GLU A 261 1.33 -21.85 7.58
C GLU A 261 2.22 -23.03 7.99
N GLN A 262 3.54 -22.90 7.82
CA GLN A 262 4.50 -23.94 8.24
C GLN A 262 4.50 -24.14 9.76
N ALA A 263 4.42 -23.06 10.54
CA ALA A 263 4.30 -23.14 12.00
C ALA A 263 2.95 -23.74 12.45
N GLY A 264 1.86 -23.43 11.75
CA GLY A 264 0.54 -24.02 11.98
C GLY A 264 0.50 -25.53 11.68
N CYS A 265 1.19 -25.97 10.63
CA CYS A 265 1.38 -27.40 10.35
C CYS A 265 2.27 -28.09 11.39
N ALA A 266 3.25 -27.41 11.97
CA ALA A 266 4.09 -27.94 13.05
C ALA A 266 3.36 -28.03 14.41
N LEU A 267 2.37 -27.15 14.64
CA LEU A 267 1.57 -27.09 15.88
C LEU A 267 0.32 -27.99 15.87
N GLY A 268 0.06 -28.70 14.76
CA GLY A 268 -0.99 -29.72 14.65
C GLY A 268 -0.61 -31.10 15.22
N GLY A 269 0.63 -31.28 15.71
CA GLY A 269 1.11 -32.52 16.32
C GLY A 269 1.00 -32.52 17.83
N GLY A 270 -0.21 -32.53 18.38
CA GLY A 270 -0.45 -32.78 19.80
C GLY A 270 -0.35 -34.29 20.16
N PRO A 271 0.16 -34.66 21.34
CA PRO A 271 0.56 -36.03 21.68
C PRO A 271 -0.58 -36.93 22.19
N ASP A 272 -0.34 -38.24 22.07
CA ASP A 272 -1.00 -39.42 22.66
C ASP A 272 -2.21 -40.08 21.97
N ARG A 273 -1.97 -41.22 21.31
CA ARG A 273 -2.29 -42.58 21.84
C ARG A 273 -1.82 -43.72 20.92
N GLY A 274 -0.89 -44.53 21.44
CA GLY A 274 -0.93 -46.00 21.46
C GLY A 274 -0.82 -46.82 20.16
N ARG A 275 0.32 -47.53 20.03
CA ARG A 275 0.54 -48.89 19.46
C ARG A 275 -0.25 -49.23 18.17
N SER A 276 0.38 -49.56 17.04
CA SER A 276 1.12 -50.82 16.84
C SER A 276 1.74 -50.85 15.44
N GLY A 277 2.91 -51.49 15.36
CA GLY A 277 3.69 -51.92 14.20
C GLY A 277 3.18 -51.69 12.78
N HIS A 278 4.04 -51.12 11.93
CA HIS A 278 4.68 -51.90 10.87
C HIS A 278 6.08 -51.34 10.58
N ARG A 279 7.01 -52.29 10.50
CA ARG A 279 8.45 -52.19 10.25
C ARG A 279 8.63 -52.44 8.77
N GLU A 280 9.32 -51.56 8.04
CA GLU A 280 10.02 -51.89 6.79
C GLU A 280 10.95 -50.72 6.44
N GLU A 281 12.24 -50.83 6.76
CA GLU A 281 13.31 -51.43 5.94
C GLU A 281 13.81 -50.41 4.91
N ARG A 282 15.03 -49.91 5.18
CA ARG A 282 15.86 -49.22 4.19
C ARG A 282 16.14 -50.20 3.07
N ASP A 283 15.86 -49.81 1.83
CA ASP A 283 16.64 -50.31 0.72
C ASP A 283 17.18 -49.17 -0.16
N ARG A 284 18.47 -49.26 -0.41
CA ARG A 284 19.24 -48.40 -1.31
C ARG A 284 19.38 -49.17 -2.61
N ARG A 285 18.82 -48.67 -3.72
CA ARG A 285 19.42 -48.73 -5.06
C ARG A 285 18.65 -47.84 -6.04
N GLY A 286 19.42 -47.12 -6.86
CA GLY A 286 18.99 -45.95 -7.60
C GLY A 286 18.05 -46.19 -8.78
N THR A 287 17.33 -45.14 -9.12
CA THR A 287 17.12 -44.73 -10.51
C THR A 287 17.20 -43.21 -10.58
N ALA A 288 18.00 -42.74 -11.53
CA ALA A 288 18.16 -41.34 -11.84
C ALA A 288 16.89 -40.80 -12.53
N GLY A 289 16.29 -39.77 -11.95
CA GLY A 289 15.28 -38.94 -12.58
C GLY A 289 15.56 -37.50 -12.20
N ARG A 290 16.03 -36.70 -13.16
CA ARG A 290 16.35 -35.28 -13.00
C ARG A 290 15.14 -34.52 -12.44
N ALA A 291 15.25 -34.01 -11.22
CA ALA A 291 14.42 -32.89 -10.79
C ALA A 291 15.09 -31.60 -11.32
N GLU A 292 14.46 -30.96 -12.30
CA GLU A 292 14.81 -29.60 -12.68
C GLU A 292 14.50 -28.66 -11.51
N PRO A 293 15.43 -27.80 -11.08
CA PRO A 293 15.10 -26.75 -10.13
C PRO A 293 14.25 -25.71 -10.85
N ALA A 294 13.04 -25.48 -10.36
CA ALA A 294 12.21 -24.34 -10.74
C ALA A 294 13.02 -23.05 -10.52
N ARG A 295 13.48 -22.45 -11.63
CA ARG A 295 14.21 -21.19 -11.64
C ARG A 295 13.19 -20.05 -11.45
N HIS A 296 13.06 -19.56 -10.23
CA HIS A 296 12.46 -18.24 -9.97
C HIS A 296 13.49 -17.14 -10.18
N PRO A 297 13.15 -16.03 -10.87
CA PRO A 297 14.04 -14.90 -11.05
C PRO A 297 13.96 -13.99 -9.83
N CYS A 298 14.64 -14.37 -8.75
CA CYS A 298 14.98 -13.43 -7.68
C CYS A 298 16.46 -13.66 -7.36
N GLY A 299 17.28 -12.63 -7.60
CA GLY A 299 18.74 -12.71 -7.57
C GLY A 299 19.26 -13.36 -6.28
N ALA A 300 20.13 -14.36 -6.45
CA ALA A 300 20.63 -15.23 -5.39
C ALA A 300 21.34 -14.53 -4.21
N ARG A 301 21.65 -13.23 -4.33
CA ARG A 301 22.33 -12.46 -3.26
C ARG A 301 21.39 -11.92 -2.18
N HIS A 302 20.08 -11.79 -2.44
CA HIS A 302 19.14 -11.24 -1.45
C HIS A 302 18.51 -12.30 -0.53
N ARG A 303 18.53 -13.57 -0.95
CA ARG A 303 18.00 -14.71 -0.16
C ARG A 303 18.81 -15.00 1.10
N GLN A 304 20.13 -14.79 1.10
CA GLN A 304 20.98 -15.19 2.24
C GLN A 304 20.96 -14.21 3.41
N GLN A 305 20.66 -12.93 3.18
CA GLN A 305 20.68 -11.93 4.26
C GLN A 305 19.43 -12.00 5.15
N ILE A 306 18.25 -12.30 4.60
CA ILE A 306 17.00 -12.33 5.35
C ILE A 306 16.91 -13.60 6.22
N LEU A 307 17.25 -14.77 5.67
CA LEU A 307 17.12 -16.07 6.35
C LEU A 307 18.06 -16.30 7.55
N HIS A 308 19.20 -15.58 7.65
CA HIS A 308 20.18 -15.84 8.71
C HIS A 308 19.91 -15.14 10.06
N ALA A 309 19.06 -14.10 10.13
CA ALA A 309 18.77 -13.45 11.43
C ALA A 309 17.67 -14.13 12.23
N ASP A 310 16.62 -14.63 11.57
CA ASP A 310 15.50 -15.22 12.29
C ASP A 310 15.85 -16.61 12.87
N LEU A 311 16.76 -17.34 12.24
CA LEU A 311 17.29 -18.60 12.78
C LEU A 311 18.23 -18.41 13.98
N ALA A 312 18.89 -17.24 14.11
CA ALA A 312 19.76 -16.95 15.25
C ALA A 312 18.95 -16.57 16.51
N ARG A 313 17.85 -15.82 16.35
CA ARG A 313 16.93 -15.50 17.47
C ARG A 313 16.23 -16.72 18.04
N GLN A 314 15.91 -17.73 17.23
CA GLN A 314 15.27 -18.96 17.72
C GLN A 314 16.24 -19.88 18.48
N ARG A 315 17.56 -19.65 18.41
CA ARG A 315 18.57 -20.49 19.07
C ARG A 315 19.15 -19.92 20.37
N GLY A 316 18.76 -18.71 20.78
CA GLY A 316 19.19 -18.14 22.06
C GLY A 316 20.71 -17.93 22.19
N GLU A 317 21.41 -17.69 21.08
CA GLU A 317 22.85 -17.39 21.09
C GLU A 317 23.05 -15.94 20.63
N GLY A 318 23.34 -15.03 21.58
CA GLY A 318 23.61 -13.64 21.23
C GLY A 318 23.64 -12.59 22.35
N GLU A 319 23.93 -12.94 23.62
CA GLU A 319 24.29 -11.93 24.62
C GLU A 319 25.79 -12.00 24.91
N SER A 320 26.58 -11.14 24.28
CA SER A 320 27.84 -10.57 24.83
C SER A 320 28.64 -9.86 23.73
N ALA A 321 28.35 -8.59 23.49
CA ALA A 321 29.37 -7.60 23.07
C ALA A 321 28.72 -6.22 22.87
N CYS A 322 28.60 -5.42 23.95
CA CYS A 322 28.65 -3.96 23.87
C CYS A 322 28.75 -3.38 25.29
N ARG A 323 29.93 -3.52 25.90
CA ARG A 323 30.41 -2.60 26.94
C ARG A 323 31.80 -2.14 26.51
N ALA A 324 31.84 -1.00 25.82
CA ALA A 324 32.95 -0.05 25.76
C ALA A 324 32.43 1.21 25.06
#